data_AF-A0A662IKH0-F1
#
_entry.id   AF-A0A662IKH0-F1
#
_cell.length_a   1.000
_cell.length_b   1.000
_cell.length_c   1.000
_cell.angle_alpha   90.00
_cell.angle_beta   90.00
_cell.angle_gamma   90.00
#
_symmetry.space_group_name_H-M   'P 1'
#
loop_
_entity.id
_entity.type
_entity.pdbx_description
1 polymer ?
#
loop_
_entity_poly.entity_id
_entity_poly.type
_entity_poly.pdbx_seq_one_letter_code
_entity_poly.pdbx_strand_id
1 'polypeptide(L)'
;MSETEVKKEVPEKAFTIRAIIIGIIGCFALVAADCILGPISGFVATAEVSVMTVVILALLQMFLKFKMSYAEYAVIYAMIYGAAASYGGWFTFIFFLGVHNAKSPPWLPRYAQFVPEFFKLPPELFQMALKGGTSAPFMDLMPATITGVILTLLMGIIGIFGTAPFRRQIVEIERLPYPATTAAFTAVSLAMEPPPAEERVPVLGSRRNWLLLGLLVGFITVIFTSGYLIETVFPGAMVIPHYIGDRPNASGILWGIIPGAALGLDMASMFPWGWFDYFAPMDALITITIMVIIVNFILTPLQIKMGILEYDPSYTIDDVYFTAWFIQGYKYHVIGSALLIGGVLGGYIAAWKYIAESLKNKEKEPGFVSPQLQWILSIIAVLIMTGIVVSFGGPPIPAFLMSLFLIYVFQMWGIRGLGEVNLQFTWIAHAFYPIGGISTALGFINTGELTSSLAGFIMGSTMYERLGDIAPSAFFESSRFAFLGKVRNIGLIVISIIIGLLIGG
;
A
#
# COMPACT_ATOMS: atom_id res chain seq x y z
N MET A 1 21.45 -12.48 -50.93
CA MET A 1 21.30 -12.38 -49.46
C MET A 1 21.13 -10.91 -49.15
N SER A 2 19.89 -10.47 -48.93
CA SER A 2 19.58 -9.08 -48.61
C SER A 2 19.76 -8.86 -47.12
N GLU A 3 20.60 -7.89 -46.74
CA GLU A 3 20.69 -7.35 -45.40
C GLU A 3 19.31 -6.80 -45.01
N THR A 4 18.60 -7.54 -44.17
CA THR A 4 17.44 -7.01 -43.44
C THR A 4 17.97 -5.94 -42.48
N GLU A 5 17.83 -4.67 -42.87
CA GLU A 5 17.95 -3.53 -41.97
C GLU A 5 17.09 -3.80 -40.73
N VAL A 6 17.76 -4.00 -39.59
CA VAL A 6 17.12 -3.95 -38.29
C VAL A 6 16.60 -2.53 -38.13
N LYS A 7 15.32 -2.32 -38.41
CA LYS A 7 14.63 -1.05 -38.12
C LYS A 7 14.99 -0.66 -36.69
N LYS A 8 15.73 0.43 -36.52
CA LYS A 8 15.87 1.11 -35.23
C LYS A 8 14.46 1.39 -34.73
N GLU A 9 13.99 0.63 -33.73
CA GLU A 9 12.77 0.96 -33.00
C GLU A 9 12.91 2.41 -32.52
N VAL A 10 12.13 3.31 -33.11
CA VAL A 10 11.99 4.67 -32.59
C VAL A 10 11.39 4.49 -31.20
N PRO A 11 12.06 4.93 -30.12
CA PRO A 11 11.53 4.74 -28.78
C PRO A 11 10.16 5.40 -28.71
N GLU A 12 9.12 4.62 -28.39
CA GLU A 12 7.77 5.14 -28.25
C GLU A 12 7.77 6.28 -27.23
N LYS A 13 7.18 7.42 -27.61
CA LYS A 13 7.06 8.55 -26.68
C LYS A 13 6.10 8.17 -25.56
N ALA A 14 6.61 8.09 -24.33
CA ALA A 14 5.82 7.76 -23.15
C ALA A 14 4.99 8.96 -22.63
N PHE A 15 5.61 10.14 -22.54
CA PHE A 15 4.93 11.39 -22.18
C PHE A 15 4.35 12.08 -23.40
N THR A 16 3.20 11.61 -23.88
CA THR A 16 2.40 12.34 -24.84
C THR A 16 1.42 13.28 -24.13
N ILE A 17 0.93 14.31 -24.84
CA ILE A 17 -0.06 15.24 -24.28
C ILE A 17 -1.28 14.48 -23.76
N ARG A 18 -1.75 13.46 -24.49
CA ARG A 18 -2.87 12.62 -24.07
C ARG A 18 -2.58 11.83 -22.79
N ALA A 19 -1.40 11.21 -22.67
CA ALA A 19 -1.05 10.44 -21.48
C ALA A 19 -0.93 11.34 -20.24
N ILE A 20 -0.37 12.54 -20.41
CA ILE A 20 -0.30 13.55 -19.35
C ILE A 20 -1.69 13.98 -18.91
N ILE A 21 -2.57 14.36 -19.84
CA ILE A 21 -3.93 14.82 -19.52
C ILE A 21 -4.72 13.70 -18.82
N ILE A 22 -4.70 12.48 -19.37
CA ILE A 22 -5.41 11.34 -18.79
C ILE A 22 -4.84 11.00 -17.42
N GLY A 23 -3.52 11.00 -17.25
CA GLY A 23 -2.86 10.79 -15.97
C GLY A 23 -3.30 11.81 -14.93
N ILE A 24 -3.29 13.11 -15.26
CA ILE A 24 -3.73 14.19 -14.37
C ILE A 24 -5.20 14.02 -13.98
N ILE A 25 -6.08 13.75 -14.95
CA ILE A 25 -7.51 13.51 -14.69
C ILE A 25 -7.69 12.30 -13.77
N GLY A 26 -6.94 11.21 -14.01
CA GLY A 26 -6.95 10.02 -13.16
C GLY A 26 -6.50 10.31 -11.73
N CYS A 27 -5.45 11.12 -11.54
CA CYS A 27 -5.01 11.56 -10.21
C CYS A 27 -6.10 12.35 -9.49
N PHE A 28 -6.75 13.31 -10.15
CA PHE A 28 -7.86 14.06 -9.54
C PHE A 28 -9.08 13.20 -9.24
N ALA A 29 -9.40 12.24 -10.13
CA ALA A 29 -10.47 11.30 -9.91
C ALA A 29 -10.18 10.41 -8.69
N LEU A 30 -8.93 9.99 -8.51
CA LEU A 30 -8.47 9.25 -7.33
C LEU A 30 -8.66 10.07 -6.06
N VAL A 31 -8.12 11.30 -6.03
CA VAL A 31 -8.23 12.18 -4.85
C VAL A 31 -9.70 12.44 -4.51
N ALA A 32 -10.54 12.68 -5.52
CA ALA A 32 -11.97 12.87 -5.32
C ALA A 32 -12.65 11.58 -4.79
N ALA A 33 -12.28 10.42 -5.32
CA ALA A 33 -12.78 9.14 -4.84
C ALA A 33 -12.39 8.91 -3.37
N ASP A 34 -11.15 9.15 -2.98
CA ASP A 34 -10.69 8.95 -1.61
C ASP A 34 -11.26 9.98 -0.62
N CYS A 35 -11.48 11.22 -1.05
CA CYS A 35 -12.15 12.23 -0.23
C CYS A 35 -13.62 11.91 0.04
N ILE A 36 -14.27 11.12 -0.82
CA ILE A 36 -15.68 10.71 -0.67
C ILE A 36 -15.77 9.34 0.00
N LEU A 37 -15.08 8.34 -0.56
CA LEU A 37 -15.12 6.94 -0.11
C LEU A 37 -14.45 6.80 1.25
N GLY A 38 -13.25 7.36 1.45
CA GLY A 38 -12.48 7.22 2.69
C GLY A 38 -13.29 7.51 3.95
N PRO A 39 -13.95 8.69 4.07
CA PRO A 39 -14.77 9.01 5.24
C PRO A 39 -16.04 8.17 5.40
N ILE A 40 -16.61 7.65 4.29
CA ILE A 40 -17.90 6.94 4.30
C ILE A 40 -17.72 5.44 4.55
N SER A 41 -16.75 4.81 3.89
CA SER A 41 -16.51 3.37 3.95
C SER A 41 -15.34 2.98 4.85
N GLY A 42 -14.51 3.95 5.27
CA GLY A 42 -13.22 3.65 5.92
C GLY A 42 -12.19 3.04 4.96
N PHE A 43 -12.51 2.94 3.66
CA PHE A 43 -11.65 2.38 2.63
C PHE A 43 -11.12 3.47 1.71
N VAL A 44 -9.84 3.35 1.38
CA VAL A 44 -9.09 4.31 0.59
C VAL A 44 -8.41 3.54 -0.52
N ALA A 45 -8.60 4.00 -1.75
CA ALA A 45 -8.10 3.30 -2.90
C ALA A 45 -6.60 3.59 -3.10
N THR A 46 -5.83 2.54 -3.36
CA THR A 46 -4.39 2.58 -3.58
C THR A 46 -4.05 2.31 -5.05
N ALA A 47 -3.48 1.15 -5.39
CA ALA A 47 -3.20 0.73 -6.76
C ALA A 47 -4.47 0.61 -7.62
N GLU A 48 -5.63 0.41 -6.99
CA GLU A 48 -6.82 -0.11 -7.64
C GLU A 48 -7.47 0.91 -8.57
N VAL A 49 -7.38 2.21 -8.26
CA VAL A 49 -7.81 3.26 -9.19
C VAL A 49 -6.91 3.30 -10.43
N SER A 50 -5.61 3.05 -10.27
CA SER A 50 -4.66 2.95 -11.38
C SER A 50 -5.04 1.79 -12.29
N VAL A 51 -5.32 0.62 -11.70
CA VAL A 51 -5.82 -0.57 -12.39
C VAL A 51 -7.13 -0.26 -13.13
N MET A 52 -8.13 0.26 -12.44
CA MET A 52 -9.44 0.59 -13.04
C MET A 52 -9.30 1.56 -14.19
N THR A 53 -8.47 2.60 -14.03
CA THR A 53 -8.26 3.59 -15.09
C THR A 53 -7.64 2.97 -16.33
N VAL A 54 -6.57 2.18 -16.19
CA VAL A 54 -5.95 1.54 -17.37
C VAL A 54 -6.84 0.47 -17.99
N VAL A 55 -7.64 -0.25 -17.19
CA VAL A 55 -8.64 -1.22 -17.69
C VAL A 55 -9.75 -0.51 -18.46
N ILE A 56 -10.30 0.60 -17.94
CA ILE A 56 -11.32 1.39 -18.64
C ILE A 56 -10.75 1.94 -19.95
N LEU A 57 -9.53 2.47 -19.93
CA LEU A 57 -8.86 2.92 -21.14
C LEU A 57 -8.62 1.77 -22.13
N ALA A 58 -8.23 0.59 -21.66
CA ALA A 58 -8.11 -0.59 -22.50
C ALA A 58 -9.45 -0.97 -23.15
N LEU A 59 -10.55 -0.98 -22.38
CA LEU A 59 -11.90 -1.23 -22.90
C LEU A 59 -12.30 -0.18 -23.93
N LEU A 60 -12.10 1.11 -23.64
CA LEU A 60 -12.39 2.17 -24.60
C LEU A 60 -11.55 1.96 -25.87
N GLN A 61 -10.28 1.57 -25.77
CA GLN A 61 -9.41 1.30 -26.92
C GLN A 61 -9.89 0.09 -27.74
N MET A 62 -10.47 -0.91 -27.10
CA MET A 62 -11.06 -2.08 -27.77
C MET A 62 -12.30 -1.73 -28.63
N PHE A 63 -13.02 -0.65 -28.32
CA PHE A 63 -14.29 -0.30 -28.96
C PHE A 63 -14.25 1.03 -29.73
N LEU A 64 -13.29 1.90 -29.46
CA LEU A 64 -13.11 3.20 -30.10
C LEU A 64 -11.84 3.22 -30.96
N LYS A 65 -11.75 4.19 -31.89
CA LYS A 65 -10.62 4.30 -32.83
C LYS A 65 -9.34 4.93 -32.25
N PHE A 66 -9.22 5.09 -30.94
CA PHE A 66 -7.98 5.62 -30.36
C PHE A 66 -6.99 4.49 -30.09
N LYS A 67 -5.70 4.83 -30.02
CA LYS A 67 -4.61 3.89 -29.73
C LYS A 67 -3.63 4.52 -28.77
N MET A 68 -3.29 3.81 -27.69
CA MET A 68 -2.20 4.15 -26.79
C MET A 68 -1.12 3.06 -26.82
N SER A 69 0.12 3.47 -26.54
CA SER A 69 1.26 2.58 -26.40
C SER A 69 1.39 2.04 -24.98
N TYR A 70 2.15 0.96 -24.80
CA TYR A 70 2.45 0.41 -23.47
C TYR A 70 3.19 1.43 -22.60
N ALA A 71 4.05 2.26 -23.20
CA ALA A 71 4.76 3.32 -22.51
C ALA A 71 3.81 4.39 -21.94
N GLU A 72 2.74 4.72 -22.67
CA GLU A 72 1.71 5.66 -22.19
C GLU A 72 0.87 5.06 -21.06
N TYR A 73 0.44 3.79 -21.18
CA TYR A 73 -0.24 3.10 -20.09
C TYR A 73 0.61 3.02 -18.83
N ALA A 74 1.91 2.72 -18.97
CA ALA A 74 2.84 2.66 -17.84
C ALA A 74 2.98 4.02 -17.13
N VAL A 75 3.05 5.13 -17.88
CA VAL A 75 3.08 6.49 -17.31
C VAL A 75 1.77 6.82 -16.60
N ILE A 76 0.62 6.55 -17.22
CA ILE A 76 -0.70 6.81 -16.62
C ILE A 76 -0.85 6.01 -15.32
N TYR A 77 -0.53 4.71 -15.35
CA TYR A 77 -0.57 3.83 -14.18
C TYR A 77 0.31 4.37 -13.04
N ALA A 78 1.56 4.71 -13.36
CA ALA A 78 2.53 5.21 -12.38
C ALA A 78 2.15 6.58 -11.80
N MET A 79 1.58 7.48 -12.61
CA MET A 79 1.09 8.78 -12.14
C MET A 79 -0.05 8.62 -11.14
N ILE A 80 -1.06 7.82 -11.49
CA ILE A 80 -2.25 7.63 -10.63
C ILE A 80 -1.84 6.92 -9.34
N TYR A 81 -0.98 5.91 -9.42
CA TYR A 81 -0.53 5.20 -8.23
C TYR A 81 0.35 6.10 -7.34
N GLY A 82 1.17 6.97 -7.95
CA GLY A 82 1.90 8.00 -7.21
C GLY A 82 0.98 8.94 -6.44
N ALA A 83 -0.18 9.31 -7.00
CA ALA A 83 -1.17 10.12 -6.29
C ALA A 83 -1.82 9.33 -5.14
N ALA A 84 -2.11 8.04 -5.33
CA ALA A 84 -2.63 7.19 -4.25
C ALA A 84 -1.64 7.06 -3.08
N ALA A 85 -0.34 7.05 -3.40
CA ALA A 85 0.71 6.91 -2.41
C ALA A 85 0.86 8.10 -1.45
N SER A 86 0.24 9.26 -1.73
CA SER A 86 0.29 10.43 -0.81
C SER A 86 -0.73 10.34 0.33
N TYR A 87 -1.78 9.54 0.17
CA TYR A 87 -2.97 9.63 1.02
C TYR A 87 -2.70 9.28 2.49
N GLY A 88 -1.97 8.19 2.78
CA GLY A 88 -1.63 7.79 4.15
C GLY A 88 -0.91 8.91 4.92
N GLY A 89 -0.19 9.76 4.18
CA GLY A 89 0.55 10.90 4.67
C GLY A 89 -0.35 11.97 5.27
N TRP A 90 -1.44 12.27 4.58
CA TRP A 90 -2.39 13.30 4.97
C TRP A 90 -3.06 13.01 6.31
N PHE A 91 -3.38 11.74 6.62
CA PHE A 91 -3.95 11.39 7.93
C PHE A 91 -3.04 11.78 9.10
N THR A 92 -1.75 11.51 8.98
CA THR A 92 -0.77 11.81 10.04
C THR A 92 -0.46 13.30 10.10
N PHE A 93 -0.38 13.93 8.93
CA PHE A 93 -0.18 15.37 8.84
C PHE A 93 -1.34 16.13 9.50
N ILE A 94 -2.60 15.76 9.22
CA ILE A 94 -3.79 16.35 9.85
C ILE A 94 -3.78 16.14 11.37
N PHE A 95 -3.38 14.96 11.86
CA PHE A 95 -3.24 14.72 13.29
C PHE A 95 -2.26 15.71 13.94
N PHE A 96 -1.08 15.89 13.36
CA PHE A 96 -0.09 16.86 13.86
C PHE A 96 -0.57 18.32 13.75
N LEU A 97 -1.35 18.65 12.72
CA LEU A 97 -1.96 19.98 12.58
C LEU A 97 -2.97 20.29 13.70
N GLY A 98 -3.73 19.28 14.11
CA GLY A 98 -4.83 19.43 15.07
C GLY A 98 -4.42 19.35 16.54
N VAL A 99 -3.38 18.56 16.86
CA VAL A 99 -3.02 18.22 18.25
C VAL A 99 -2.72 19.43 19.14
N HIS A 100 -2.11 20.49 18.58
CA HIS A 100 -1.79 21.73 19.29
C HIS A 100 -3.03 22.49 19.79
N ASN A 101 -4.15 22.34 19.09
CA ASN A 101 -5.41 23.03 19.40
C ASN A 101 -6.45 22.11 20.04
N ALA A 102 -6.19 20.79 20.06
CA ALA A 102 -7.10 19.80 20.62
C ALA A 102 -7.20 19.96 22.14
N LYS A 103 -8.43 19.91 22.67
CA LYS A 103 -8.72 19.95 24.12
C LYS A 103 -9.27 18.64 24.67
N SER A 104 -9.68 17.74 23.78
CA SER A 104 -10.27 16.44 24.10
C SER A 104 -9.70 15.39 23.13
N PRO A 105 -9.48 14.14 23.58
CA PRO A 105 -9.59 13.68 24.97
C PRO A 105 -8.51 14.29 25.89
N PRO A 106 -8.67 14.30 27.24
CA PRO A 106 -7.77 15.01 28.16
C PRO A 106 -6.28 14.60 28.11
N TRP A 107 -5.99 13.42 27.55
CA TRP A 107 -4.62 12.95 27.35
C TRP A 107 -3.97 13.60 26.11
N LEU A 108 -4.74 13.95 25.07
CA LEU A 108 -4.22 14.42 23.79
C LEU A 108 -3.43 15.75 23.90
N PRO A 109 -3.88 16.76 24.67
CA PRO A 109 -3.09 17.99 24.87
C PRO A 109 -1.69 17.75 25.45
N ARG A 110 -1.48 16.65 26.20
CA ARG A 110 -0.17 16.30 26.76
C ARG A 110 0.83 15.88 25.69
N TYR A 111 0.36 15.51 24.50
CA TYR A 111 1.22 15.13 23.37
C TYR A 111 1.61 16.33 22.51
N ALA A 112 0.85 17.44 22.56
CA ALA A 112 1.14 18.65 21.79
C ALA A 112 2.55 19.20 22.05
N GLN A 113 3.04 19.09 23.30
CA GLN A 113 4.39 19.55 23.68
C GLN A 113 5.53 18.84 22.94
N PHE A 114 5.27 17.66 22.35
CA PHE A 114 6.27 16.91 21.61
C PHE A 114 6.20 17.17 20.09
N VAL A 115 5.07 17.70 19.61
CA VAL A 115 4.87 17.96 18.18
C VAL A 115 5.54 19.29 17.83
N PRO A 116 6.39 19.35 16.78
CA PRO A 116 7.05 20.59 16.39
C PRO A 116 6.06 21.72 16.10
N GLU A 117 6.43 22.95 16.46
CA GLU A 117 5.59 24.15 16.30
C GLU A 117 5.25 24.46 14.83
N PHE A 118 6.05 23.99 13.86
CA PHE A 118 5.72 24.20 12.44
C PHE A 118 4.50 23.38 11.97
N PHE A 119 4.02 22.42 12.78
CA PHE A 119 2.72 21.77 12.56
C PHE A 119 1.57 22.53 13.23
N LYS A 120 1.78 23.68 13.85
CA LYS A 120 0.70 24.37 14.54
C LYS A 120 -0.22 25.09 13.56
N LEU A 121 -1.47 24.64 13.49
CA LEU A 121 -2.52 25.36 12.77
C LEU A 121 -3.01 26.57 13.60
N PRO A 122 -3.37 27.71 12.98
CA PRO A 122 -4.08 28.77 13.68
C PRO A 122 -5.34 28.24 14.38
N PRO A 123 -5.62 28.63 15.64
CA PRO A 123 -6.76 28.10 16.40
C PRO A 123 -8.11 28.29 15.69
N GLU A 124 -8.27 29.39 14.96
CA GLU A 124 -9.48 29.71 14.20
C GLU A 124 -9.78 28.65 13.14
N LEU A 125 -8.76 28.18 12.40
CA LEU A 125 -8.91 27.15 11.38
C LEU A 125 -9.29 25.80 11.98
N PHE A 126 -8.73 25.46 13.14
CA PHE A 126 -9.10 24.25 13.87
C PHE A 126 -10.56 24.30 14.35
N GLN A 127 -11.02 25.45 14.86
CA GLN A 127 -12.42 25.63 15.26
C GLN A 127 -13.38 25.61 14.06
N MET A 128 -12.98 26.17 12.91
CA MET A 128 -13.76 26.06 11.67
C MET A 128 -13.93 24.60 11.25
N ALA A 129 -12.85 23.81 11.30
CA ALA A 129 -12.90 22.38 10.99
C ALA A 129 -13.85 21.61 11.93
N LEU A 130 -13.80 21.88 13.24
CA LEU A 130 -14.69 21.26 14.22
C LEU A 130 -16.16 21.67 14.06
N LYS A 131 -16.42 22.93 13.70
CA LYS A 131 -17.78 23.44 13.51
C LYS A 131 -18.46 22.80 12.29
N GLY A 132 -17.71 22.54 11.22
CA GLY A 132 -18.23 22.08 9.95
C GLY A 132 -19.10 23.12 9.24
N GLY A 133 -19.44 22.87 7.97
CA GLY A 133 -20.35 23.74 7.18
C GLY A 133 -19.84 25.15 6.89
N THR A 134 -18.58 25.46 7.19
CA THR A 134 -17.91 26.71 6.82
C THR A 134 -17.17 26.54 5.49
N SER A 135 -17.14 27.59 4.65
CA SER A 135 -16.27 27.60 3.47
C SER A 135 -14.82 27.35 3.90
N ALA A 136 -14.13 26.46 3.21
CA ALA A 136 -12.73 26.17 3.49
C ALA A 136 -11.87 27.42 3.21
N PRO A 137 -11.06 27.90 4.18
CA PRO A 137 -10.17 29.03 3.99
C PRO A 137 -8.89 28.58 3.28
N PHE A 138 -9.01 28.27 1.98
CA PHE A 138 -7.93 27.64 1.20
C PHE A 138 -6.60 28.41 1.28
N MET A 139 -6.65 29.75 1.27
CA MET A 139 -5.45 30.58 1.35
C MET A 139 -4.71 30.44 2.67
N ASP A 140 -5.43 30.38 3.79
CA ASP A 140 -4.83 30.24 5.12
C ASP A 140 -4.31 28.81 5.38
N LEU A 141 -4.84 27.82 4.65
CA LEU A 141 -4.36 26.45 4.66
C LEU A 141 -3.13 26.24 3.77
N MET A 142 -2.83 27.15 2.85
CA MET A 142 -1.75 26.95 1.87
C MET A 142 -0.38 26.64 2.47
N PRO A 143 0.10 27.32 3.53
CA PRO A 143 1.39 27.00 4.12
C PRO A 143 1.45 25.55 4.63
N ALA A 144 0.41 25.11 5.35
CA ALA A 144 0.31 23.74 5.84
C ALA A 144 0.27 22.75 4.67
N THR A 145 -0.52 23.04 3.62
CA THR A 145 -0.58 22.20 2.43
C THR A 145 0.77 22.06 1.74
N ILE A 146 1.48 23.16 1.49
CA ILE A 146 2.81 23.12 0.87
C ILE A 146 3.79 22.30 1.71
N THR A 147 3.77 22.47 3.04
CA THR A 147 4.61 21.67 3.94
C THR A 147 4.27 20.17 3.85
N GLY A 148 2.99 19.81 3.88
CA GLY A 148 2.53 18.42 3.76
C GLY A 148 2.97 17.76 2.45
N VAL A 149 2.81 18.48 1.33
CA VAL A 149 3.26 18.03 0.00
C VAL A 149 4.76 17.80 -0.03
N ILE A 150 5.57 18.74 0.47
CA ILE A 150 7.03 18.62 0.49
C ILE A 150 7.47 17.43 1.34
N LEU A 151 6.84 17.23 2.51
CA LEU A 151 7.16 16.10 3.38
C LEU A 151 6.79 14.76 2.73
N THR A 152 5.60 14.67 2.12
CA THR A 152 5.16 13.47 1.40
C THR A 152 6.12 13.14 0.26
N LEU A 153 6.50 14.13 -0.54
CA LEU A 153 7.50 13.95 -1.59
C LEU A 153 8.85 13.48 -1.04
N LEU A 154 9.33 14.11 0.03
CA LEU A 154 10.60 13.74 0.65
C LEU A 154 10.57 12.29 1.14
N MET A 155 9.53 11.88 1.86
CA MET A 155 9.40 10.52 2.38
C MET A 155 9.22 9.49 1.26
N GLY A 156 8.43 9.82 0.23
CA GLY A 156 8.27 8.97 -0.95
C GLY A 156 9.59 8.78 -1.71
N ILE A 157 10.36 9.84 -1.91
CA ILE A 157 11.69 9.81 -2.54
C ILE A 157 12.66 8.97 -1.70
N ILE A 158 12.68 9.15 -0.37
CA ILE A 158 13.48 8.33 0.55
C ILE A 158 13.12 6.85 0.39
N GLY A 159 11.83 6.52 0.31
CA GLY A 159 11.38 5.13 0.12
C GLY A 159 11.79 4.54 -1.23
N ILE A 160 11.56 5.26 -2.33
CA ILE A 160 11.90 4.82 -3.68
C ILE A 160 13.40 4.56 -3.80
N PHE A 161 14.24 5.52 -3.41
CA PHE A 161 15.70 5.36 -3.51
C PHE A 161 16.28 4.45 -2.43
N GLY A 162 15.64 4.37 -1.25
CA GLY A 162 15.94 3.43 -0.18
C GLY A 162 15.82 1.98 -0.63
N THR A 163 14.85 1.67 -1.47
CA THR A 163 14.55 0.30 -1.93
C THR A 163 14.98 0.02 -3.38
N ALA A 164 15.38 1.04 -4.14
CA ALA A 164 15.80 0.94 -5.54
C ALA A 164 16.77 -0.21 -5.86
N PRO A 165 17.82 -0.50 -5.05
CA PRO A 165 18.76 -1.59 -5.35
C PRO A 165 18.11 -2.97 -5.59
N PHE A 166 16.96 -3.21 -4.97
CA PHE A 166 16.23 -4.48 -5.06
C PHE A 166 15.24 -4.53 -6.23
N ARG A 167 15.00 -3.42 -6.93
CA ARG A 167 14.00 -3.33 -8.00
C ARG A 167 14.25 -4.37 -9.09
N ARG A 168 15.47 -4.43 -9.63
CA ARG A 168 15.80 -5.38 -10.69
C ARG A 168 15.74 -6.82 -10.20
N GLN A 169 16.16 -7.08 -8.97
CA GLN A 169 16.03 -8.40 -8.35
C GLN A 169 14.58 -8.86 -8.32
N ILE A 170 13.68 -8.04 -7.77
CA ILE A 170 12.29 -8.41 -7.57
C ILE A 170 11.51 -8.43 -8.90
N VAL A 171 11.67 -7.40 -9.72
CA VAL A 171 10.85 -7.19 -10.92
C VAL A 171 11.31 -8.04 -12.10
N GLU A 172 12.62 -8.21 -12.29
CA GLU A 172 13.18 -8.83 -13.50
C GLU A 172 13.75 -10.24 -13.28
N ILE A 173 14.36 -10.49 -12.11
CA ILE A 173 14.99 -11.78 -11.77
C ILE A 173 13.97 -12.72 -11.12
N GLU A 174 13.42 -12.33 -9.97
CA GLU A 174 12.38 -13.10 -9.26
C GLU A 174 11.04 -13.01 -9.98
N ARG A 175 10.80 -11.90 -10.68
CA ARG A 175 9.58 -11.66 -11.47
C ARG A 175 8.31 -11.84 -10.67
N LEU A 176 8.29 -11.30 -9.44
CA LEU A 176 7.11 -11.34 -8.58
C LEU A 176 5.86 -10.96 -9.39
N PRO A 177 4.74 -11.66 -9.18
CA PRO A 177 3.58 -11.53 -10.05
C PRO A 177 2.94 -10.15 -9.94
N TYR A 178 2.79 -9.60 -8.73
CA TYR A 178 1.97 -8.41 -8.44
C TYR A 178 0.57 -8.56 -9.06
N PRO A 179 -0.36 -9.25 -8.38
CA PRO A 179 -1.63 -9.66 -8.96
C PRO A 179 -2.42 -8.50 -9.58
N ALA A 180 -2.47 -7.33 -8.93
CA ALA A 180 -3.13 -6.12 -9.45
C ALA A 180 -2.49 -5.60 -10.75
N THR A 181 -1.16 -5.45 -10.75
CA THR A 181 -0.40 -5.05 -11.93
C THR A 181 -0.53 -6.05 -13.08
N THR A 182 -0.48 -7.36 -12.80
CA THR A 182 -0.63 -8.42 -13.82
C THR A 182 -2.03 -8.42 -14.42
N ALA A 183 -3.06 -8.25 -13.60
CA ALA A 183 -4.43 -8.03 -14.05
C ALA A 183 -4.54 -6.84 -15.01
N ALA A 184 -4.04 -5.68 -14.58
CA ALA A 184 -4.07 -4.44 -15.36
C ALA A 184 -3.35 -4.60 -16.71
N PHE A 185 -2.14 -5.17 -16.69
CA PHE A 185 -1.37 -5.41 -17.90
C PHE A 185 -2.07 -6.38 -18.85
N THR A 186 -2.68 -7.45 -18.32
CA THR A 186 -3.40 -8.43 -19.14
C THR A 186 -4.61 -7.80 -19.84
N ALA A 187 -5.33 -6.90 -19.18
CA ALA A 187 -6.43 -6.17 -19.81
C ALA A 187 -5.94 -5.25 -20.94
N VAL A 188 -4.82 -4.55 -20.71
CA VAL A 188 -4.19 -3.66 -21.70
C VAL A 188 -3.65 -4.45 -22.90
N SER A 189 -2.95 -5.56 -22.66
CA SER A 189 -2.40 -6.38 -23.74
C SER A 189 -3.49 -6.98 -24.63
N LEU A 190 -4.60 -7.45 -24.04
CA LEU A 190 -5.76 -7.93 -24.79
C LEU A 190 -6.45 -6.82 -25.61
N ALA A 191 -6.29 -5.55 -25.24
CA ALA A 191 -6.82 -4.41 -26.00
C ALA A 191 -5.88 -3.98 -27.13
N MET A 192 -4.57 -4.14 -26.94
CA MET A 192 -3.54 -3.70 -27.86
C MET A 192 -3.20 -4.75 -28.92
N GLU A 193 -3.20 -6.02 -28.53
CA GLU A 193 -2.77 -7.13 -29.36
C GLU A 193 -4.00 -7.87 -29.90
N PRO A 194 -4.05 -8.15 -31.22
CA PRO A 194 -5.10 -8.99 -31.75
C PRO A 194 -5.00 -10.39 -31.08
N PRO A 195 -6.15 -11.00 -30.71
CA PRO A 195 -6.12 -12.33 -30.11
C PRO A 195 -5.39 -13.30 -31.06
N PRO A 196 -4.43 -14.11 -30.57
CA PRO A 196 -3.73 -15.07 -31.40
C PRO A 196 -4.74 -15.96 -32.13
N ALA A 197 -4.52 -16.20 -33.43
CA ALA A 197 -5.45 -16.97 -34.28
C ALA A 197 -5.72 -18.39 -33.73
N GLU A 198 -4.81 -18.92 -32.89
CA GLU A 198 -4.84 -20.24 -32.28
C GLU A 198 -5.48 -20.27 -30.88
N GLU A 199 -5.72 -19.12 -30.22
CA GLU A 199 -6.26 -19.05 -28.85
C GLU A 199 -7.80 -18.98 -28.81
N ARG A 200 -8.48 -19.92 -29.47
CA ARG A 200 -9.89 -20.18 -29.17
C ARG A 200 -10.00 -20.86 -27.81
N VAL A 201 -10.20 -20.06 -26.77
CA VAL A 201 -10.47 -20.56 -25.41
C VAL A 201 -11.82 -21.29 -25.43
N PRO A 202 -11.96 -22.46 -24.75
CA PRO A 202 -13.24 -23.15 -24.69
C PRO A 202 -14.35 -22.25 -24.13
N VAL A 203 -15.59 -22.49 -24.59
CA VAL A 203 -16.84 -21.80 -24.23
C VAL A 203 -17.03 -20.41 -24.85
N LEU A 204 -16.22 -19.40 -24.51
CA LEU A 204 -16.45 -18.01 -24.96
C LEU A 204 -15.63 -17.61 -26.20
N GLY A 205 -14.81 -18.52 -26.74
CA GLY A 205 -14.12 -18.37 -28.02
C GLY A 205 -12.93 -17.41 -28.05
N SER A 206 -12.75 -16.55 -27.06
CA SER A 206 -11.56 -15.68 -26.93
C SER A 206 -11.28 -15.29 -25.47
N ARG A 207 -10.01 -15.02 -25.13
CA ARG A 207 -9.61 -14.45 -23.82
C ARG A 207 -10.27 -13.10 -23.54
N ARG A 208 -10.49 -12.29 -24.59
CA ARG A 208 -11.20 -11.01 -24.49
C ARG A 208 -12.63 -11.18 -23.95
N ASN A 209 -13.37 -12.18 -24.45
CA ASN A 209 -14.74 -12.41 -23.98
C ASN A 209 -14.78 -12.87 -22.52
N TRP A 210 -13.78 -13.63 -22.08
CA TRP A 210 -13.61 -13.98 -20.67
C TRP A 210 -13.31 -12.77 -19.79
N LEU A 211 -12.43 -11.85 -20.22
CA LEU A 211 -12.20 -10.60 -19.51
C LEU A 211 -13.48 -9.77 -19.39
N LEU A 212 -14.23 -9.61 -20.50
CA LEU A 212 -15.49 -8.86 -20.51
C LEU A 212 -16.55 -9.50 -19.60
N LEU A 213 -16.66 -10.83 -19.60
CA LEU A 213 -17.56 -11.54 -18.70
C LEU A 213 -17.14 -11.34 -17.24
N GLY A 214 -15.85 -11.47 -16.93
CA GLY A 214 -15.32 -11.26 -15.59
C GLY A 214 -15.59 -9.85 -15.06
N LEU A 215 -15.35 -8.83 -15.88
CA LEU A 215 -15.66 -7.44 -15.55
C LEU A 215 -17.17 -7.21 -15.34
N LEU A 216 -18.01 -7.82 -16.17
CA LEU A 216 -19.47 -7.73 -16.02
C LEU A 216 -19.95 -8.42 -14.75
N VAL A 217 -19.47 -9.63 -14.47
CA VAL A 217 -19.79 -10.37 -13.25
C VAL A 217 -19.34 -9.58 -12.02
N GLY A 218 -18.09 -9.10 -11.99
CA GLY A 218 -17.56 -8.27 -10.92
C GLY A 218 -18.38 -6.99 -10.69
N PHE A 219 -18.73 -6.28 -11.77
CA PHE A 219 -19.58 -5.10 -11.70
C PHE A 219 -20.96 -5.41 -11.10
N ILE A 220 -21.62 -6.48 -11.55
CA ILE A 220 -22.92 -6.91 -11.02
C ILE A 220 -22.78 -7.31 -9.54
N THR A 221 -21.78 -8.12 -9.17
CA THR A 221 -21.61 -8.56 -7.79
C THR A 221 -21.35 -7.40 -6.85
N VAL A 222 -20.51 -6.43 -7.23
CA VAL A 222 -20.25 -5.24 -6.40
C VAL A 222 -21.53 -4.40 -6.24
N ILE A 223 -22.22 -4.11 -7.34
CA ILE A 223 -23.43 -3.26 -7.31
C ILE A 223 -24.55 -3.85 -6.45
N PHE A 224 -24.69 -5.18 -6.47
CA PHE A 224 -25.72 -5.90 -5.73
C PHE A 224 -25.26 -6.40 -4.35
N THR A 225 -24.04 -6.12 -3.90
CA THR A 225 -23.62 -6.48 -2.53
C THR A 225 -24.11 -5.44 -1.52
N SER A 226 -24.55 -5.91 -0.35
CA SER A 226 -25.00 -5.04 0.74
C SER A 226 -23.89 -4.08 1.19
N GLY A 227 -24.24 -2.80 1.33
CA GLY A 227 -23.32 -1.69 1.52
C GLY A 227 -22.96 -0.93 0.24
N TYR A 228 -23.44 -1.35 -0.94
CA TYR A 228 -23.16 -0.69 -2.22
C TYR A 228 -24.41 -0.02 -2.86
N LEU A 229 -24.29 0.30 -4.15
CA LEU A 229 -25.17 1.20 -4.89
C LEU A 229 -26.65 0.81 -4.83
N ILE A 230 -26.99 -0.47 -5.04
CA ILE A 230 -28.41 -0.89 -5.14
C ILE A 230 -29.14 -0.73 -3.82
N GLU A 231 -28.50 -1.08 -2.70
CA GLU A 231 -29.11 -0.91 -1.38
C GLU A 231 -29.33 0.57 -1.05
N THR A 232 -28.37 1.43 -1.45
CA THR A 232 -28.46 2.88 -1.26
C THR A 232 -29.59 3.51 -2.09
N VAL A 233 -29.74 3.12 -3.35
CA VAL A 233 -30.70 3.74 -4.29
C VAL A 233 -32.10 3.10 -4.19
N PHE A 234 -32.17 1.81 -3.86
CA PHE A 234 -33.41 1.06 -3.73
C PHE A 234 -33.44 0.29 -2.40
N PRO A 235 -33.74 0.98 -1.28
CA PRO A 235 -33.85 0.33 0.02
C PRO A 235 -34.87 -0.83 -0.01
N GLY A 236 -34.43 -2.04 0.37
CA GLY A 236 -35.24 -3.27 0.35
C GLY A 236 -35.10 -4.12 -0.91
N ALA A 237 -34.27 -3.74 -1.88
CA ALA A 237 -33.88 -4.61 -2.99
C ALA A 237 -33.15 -5.88 -2.48
N MET A 238 -33.30 -6.98 -3.21
CA MET A 238 -32.54 -8.20 -2.93
C MET A 238 -31.06 -7.96 -3.25
N VAL A 239 -30.23 -8.07 -2.22
CA VAL A 239 -28.78 -7.86 -2.30
C VAL A 239 -28.03 -9.10 -1.78
N ILE A 240 -26.80 -9.28 -2.23
CA ILE A 240 -25.87 -10.26 -1.68
C ILE A 240 -25.51 -9.80 -0.26
N PRO A 241 -25.63 -10.66 0.77
CA PRO A 241 -25.40 -10.23 2.15
C PRO A 241 -23.97 -9.75 2.34
N HIS A 242 -23.80 -8.78 3.25
CA HIS A 242 -22.49 -8.19 3.55
C HIS A 242 -21.52 -9.22 4.14
N TYR A 243 -22.02 -10.17 4.94
CA TYR A 243 -21.23 -11.25 5.53
C TYR A 243 -21.84 -12.62 5.20
N ILE A 244 -21.00 -13.61 4.92
CA ILE A 244 -21.37 -15.03 4.88
C ILE A 244 -20.63 -15.74 6.02
N GLY A 245 -21.37 -16.44 6.88
CA GLY A 245 -20.82 -17.09 8.07
C GLY A 245 -20.76 -16.13 9.26
N ASP A 246 -19.62 -16.11 9.93
CA ASP A 246 -19.40 -15.28 11.12
C ASP A 246 -19.27 -13.79 10.79
N ARG A 247 -19.77 -12.92 11.68
CA ARG A 247 -19.71 -11.46 11.53
C ARG A 247 -18.91 -10.82 12.67
N PRO A 248 -18.17 -9.72 12.41
CA PRO A 248 -17.22 -9.14 13.36
C PRO A 248 -17.85 -8.71 14.70
N ASN A 249 -19.08 -8.19 14.63
CA ASN A 249 -19.83 -7.64 15.76
C ASN A 249 -20.76 -8.65 16.47
N ALA A 250 -20.56 -9.95 16.27
CA ALA A 250 -21.29 -10.98 16.98
C ALA A 250 -20.32 -12.06 17.48
N SER A 251 -20.79 -12.95 18.33
CA SER A 251 -20.06 -14.20 18.60
C SER A 251 -20.21 -15.11 17.36
N GLY A 252 -19.14 -15.78 16.95
CA GLY A 252 -19.21 -16.68 15.80
C GLY A 252 -19.98 -17.97 16.08
N ILE A 253 -20.35 -18.66 15.01
CA ILE A 253 -21.28 -19.78 14.98
C ILE A 253 -20.76 -20.95 15.82
N LEU A 254 -19.44 -21.13 15.88
CA LEU A 254 -18.80 -22.22 16.63
C LEU A 254 -18.26 -21.80 18.01
N TRP A 255 -18.45 -20.54 18.43
CA TRP A 255 -17.90 -19.98 19.68
C TRP A 255 -18.22 -20.82 20.92
N GLY A 256 -19.46 -21.33 21.02
CA GLY A 256 -19.90 -22.09 22.19
C GLY A 256 -19.31 -23.51 22.29
N ILE A 257 -18.79 -24.05 21.19
CA ILE A 257 -18.24 -25.41 21.10
C ILE A 257 -16.71 -25.35 21.11
N ILE A 258 -16.15 -24.42 20.35
CA ILE A 258 -14.72 -24.17 20.25
C ILE A 258 -14.51 -22.68 20.58
N PRO A 259 -14.12 -22.35 21.83
CA PRO A 259 -13.92 -20.98 22.26
C PRO A 259 -13.03 -20.19 21.30
N GLY A 260 -13.52 -19.05 20.79
CA GLY A 260 -12.78 -18.16 19.88
C GLY A 260 -12.63 -18.66 18.44
N ALA A 261 -13.28 -19.76 18.05
CA ALA A 261 -13.23 -20.24 16.66
C ALA A 261 -14.17 -19.47 15.75
N ALA A 262 -13.59 -18.82 14.73
CA ALA A 262 -14.30 -17.98 13.77
C ALA A 262 -14.06 -18.39 12.32
N LEU A 263 -15.11 -18.33 11.50
CA LEU A 263 -14.99 -18.32 10.05
C LEU A 263 -16.09 -17.48 9.41
N GLY A 264 -15.70 -16.31 8.93
CA GLY A 264 -16.57 -15.38 8.23
C GLY A 264 -15.93 -14.91 6.93
N LEU A 265 -16.77 -14.66 5.94
CA LEU A 265 -16.39 -13.99 4.71
C LEU A 265 -17.09 -12.63 4.68
N ASP A 266 -16.29 -11.55 4.66
CA ASP A 266 -16.79 -10.23 4.32
C ASP A 266 -16.92 -10.16 2.79
N MET A 267 -18.16 -10.17 2.33
CA MET A 267 -18.50 -10.17 0.90
C MET A 267 -18.29 -8.80 0.28
N ALA A 268 -18.44 -7.72 1.06
CA ALA A 268 -18.17 -6.37 0.59
C ALA A 268 -16.67 -6.18 0.32
N SER A 269 -15.81 -6.83 1.10
CA SER A 269 -14.38 -6.92 0.80
C SER A 269 -14.09 -7.96 -0.30
N MET A 270 -14.75 -9.13 -0.31
CA MET A 270 -14.40 -10.20 -1.24
C MET A 270 -14.76 -9.90 -2.71
N PHE A 271 -15.89 -9.24 -3.02
CA PHE A 271 -16.32 -9.12 -4.42
C PHE A 271 -15.62 -8.06 -5.26
N PRO A 272 -15.28 -6.86 -4.75
CA PRO A 272 -14.45 -5.92 -5.49
C PRO A 272 -13.04 -6.47 -5.75
N TRP A 273 -12.55 -7.40 -4.91
CA TRP A 273 -11.15 -7.81 -4.87
C TRP A 273 -10.89 -9.26 -5.31
N GLY A 274 -11.87 -10.16 -5.24
CA GLY A 274 -11.68 -11.60 -5.45
C GLY A 274 -11.31 -11.99 -6.88
N TRP A 275 -11.43 -11.08 -7.84
CA TRP A 275 -10.91 -11.27 -9.18
C TRP A 275 -9.38 -11.07 -9.26
N PHE A 276 -8.78 -10.33 -8.32
CA PHE A 276 -7.33 -10.25 -8.17
C PHE A 276 -6.73 -11.57 -7.70
N ASP A 277 -7.48 -12.33 -6.88
CA ASP A 277 -7.06 -13.66 -6.42
C ASP A 277 -6.82 -14.63 -7.58
N TYR A 278 -7.50 -14.44 -8.73
CA TYR A 278 -7.24 -15.23 -9.93
C TYR A 278 -5.79 -15.06 -10.45
N PHE A 279 -5.16 -13.93 -10.16
CA PHE A 279 -3.78 -13.62 -10.55
C PHE A 279 -2.77 -13.87 -9.43
N ALA A 280 -3.24 -14.24 -8.22
CA ALA A 280 -2.38 -14.64 -7.13
C ALA A 280 -1.87 -16.08 -7.31
N PRO A 281 -0.62 -16.39 -6.92
CA PRO A 281 -0.11 -17.76 -6.91
C PRO A 281 -0.95 -18.66 -6.00
N MET A 282 -1.35 -19.82 -6.51
CA MET A 282 -2.22 -20.75 -5.80
C MET A 282 -1.59 -21.27 -4.50
N ASP A 283 -0.28 -21.49 -4.50
CA ASP A 283 0.51 -21.86 -3.32
C ASP A 283 0.42 -20.79 -2.21
N ALA A 284 0.44 -19.51 -2.58
CA ALA A 284 0.29 -18.41 -1.63
C ALA A 284 -1.15 -18.35 -1.08
N LEU A 285 -2.17 -18.49 -1.92
CA LEU A 285 -3.58 -18.54 -1.50
C LEU A 285 -3.87 -19.73 -0.57
N ILE A 286 -3.33 -20.91 -0.89
CA ILE A 286 -3.43 -22.11 -0.04
C ILE A 286 -2.74 -21.85 1.30
N THR A 287 -1.56 -21.23 1.29
CA THR A 287 -0.82 -20.89 2.52
C THR A 287 -1.63 -19.93 3.39
N ILE A 288 -2.19 -18.87 2.82
CA ILE A 288 -3.08 -17.93 3.54
C ILE A 288 -4.26 -18.68 4.13
N THR A 289 -4.94 -19.51 3.34
CA THR A 289 -6.10 -20.28 3.79
C THR A 289 -5.76 -21.19 4.96
N ILE A 290 -4.64 -21.91 4.87
CA ILE A 290 -4.14 -22.77 5.95
C ILE A 290 -3.81 -21.94 7.19
N MET A 291 -3.15 -20.79 7.03
CA MET A 291 -2.80 -19.92 8.17
C MET A 291 -4.03 -19.30 8.83
N VAL A 292 -5.03 -18.89 8.07
CA VAL A 292 -6.33 -18.44 8.59
C VAL A 292 -6.98 -19.55 9.40
N ILE A 293 -7.01 -20.79 8.90
CA ILE A 293 -7.54 -21.94 9.64
C ILE A 293 -6.74 -22.18 10.93
N ILE A 294 -5.40 -22.17 10.87
CA ILE A 294 -4.55 -22.38 12.04
C ILE A 294 -4.79 -21.29 13.10
N VAL A 295 -4.82 -20.02 12.70
CA VAL A 295 -5.04 -18.91 13.64
C VAL A 295 -6.43 -19.02 14.28
N ASN A 296 -7.47 -19.18 13.46
CA ASN A 296 -8.85 -19.15 13.93
C ASN A 296 -9.27 -20.40 14.69
N PHE A 297 -8.81 -21.59 14.30
CA PHE A 297 -9.29 -22.86 14.87
C PHE A 297 -8.30 -23.54 15.81
N ILE A 298 -7.03 -23.12 15.82
CA ILE A 298 -5.99 -23.74 16.63
C ILE A 298 -5.40 -22.73 17.61
N LEU A 299 -4.81 -21.63 17.12
CA LEU A 299 -4.06 -20.70 17.98
C LEU A 299 -4.98 -19.93 18.93
N THR A 300 -6.06 -19.32 18.43
CA THR A 300 -6.97 -18.53 19.29
C THR A 300 -7.64 -19.42 20.33
N PRO A 301 -8.23 -20.57 19.98
CA PRO A 301 -8.81 -21.47 20.96
C PRO A 301 -7.79 -22.04 21.97
N LEU A 302 -6.55 -22.31 21.54
CA LEU A 302 -5.50 -22.76 22.45
C LEU A 302 -5.11 -21.70 23.46
N GLN A 303 -4.95 -20.43 23.03
CA GLN A 303 -4.64 -19.33 23.94
C GLN A 303 -5.73 -19.11 24.97
N ILE A 304 -7.00 -19.25 24.58
CA ILE A 304 -8.14 -19.22 25.51
C ILE A 304 -8.06 -20.38 26.51
N LYS A 305 -7.85 -21.61 26.04
CA LYS A 305 -7.73 -22.80 26.91
C LYS A 305 -6.55 -22.72 27.87
N MET A 306 -5.46 -22.08 27.47
CA MET A 306 -4.28 -21.85 28.31
C MET A 306 -4.48 -20.70 29.31
N GLY A 307 -5.63 -20.01 29.29
CA GLY A 307 -5.89 -18.85 30.15
C GLY A 307 -5.05 -17.62 29.79
N ILE A 308 -4.46 -17.59 28.60
CA ILE A 308 -3.69 -16.44 28.09
C ILE A 308 -4.65 -15.37 27.57
N LEU A 309 -5.72 -15.80 26.91
CA LEU A 309 -6.77 -14.92 26.38
C LEU A 309 -8.03 -15.06 27.24
N GLU A 310 -8.43 -13.97 27.88
CA GLU A 310 -9.75 -13.90 28.52
C GLU A 310 -10.85 -14.07 27.49
N TYR A 311 -11.85 -14.85 27.83
CA TYR A 311 -12.92 -15.22 26.91
C TYR A 311 -14.24 -15.35 27.64
N ASP A 312 -15.24 -14.62 27.16
CA ASP A 312 -16.64 -14.83 27.46
C ASP A 312 -17.37 -15.23 26.16
N PRO A 313 -18.26 -16.24 26.19
CA PRO A 313 -19.10 -16.58 25.04
C PRO A 313 -19.93 -15.42 24.48
N SER A 314 -20.17 -14.35 25.26
CA SER A 314 -20.87 -13.14 24.81
C SER A 314 -19.97 -12.16 24.07
N TYR A 315 -18.64 -12.35 24.08
CA TYR A 315 -17.73 -11.45 23.38
C TYR A 315 -17.93 -11.54 21.88
N THR A 316 -17.76 -10.40 21.22
CA THR A 316 -17.74 -10.35 19.76
C THR A 316 -16.41 -10.88 19.23
N ILE A 317 -16.39 -11.24 17.95
CA ILE A 317 -15.15 -11.64 17.25
C ILE A 317 -14.09 -10.56 17.42
N ASP A 318 -14.46 -9.31 17.15
CA ASP A 318 -13.54 -8.19 17.18
C ASP A 318 -12.93 -7.97 18.56
N ASP A 319 -13.70 -8.10 19.64
CA ASP A 319 -13.18 -7.92 21.01
C ASP A 319 -12.10 -8.95 21.35
N VAL A 320 -12.36 -10.22 21.01
CA VAL A 320 -11.44 -11.33 21.25
C VAL A 320 -10.18 -11.16 20.39
N TYR A 321 -10.35 -10.84 19.11
CA TYR A 321 -9.21 -10.64 18.20
C TYR A 321 -8.41 -9.40 18.56
N PHE A 322 -9.03 -8.26 18.85
CA PHE A 322 -8.32 -7.06 19.32
C PHE A 322 -7.47 -7.39 20.56
N THR A 323 -8.04 -8.14 21.50
CA THR A 323 -7.36 -8.55 22.73
C THR A 323 -6.19 -9.51 22.45
N ALA A 324 -6.38 -10.52 21.58
CA ALA A 324 -5.35 -11.47 21.17
C ALA A 324 -4.23 -10.82 20.34
N TRP A 325 -4.59 -9.82 19.53
CA TRP A 325 -3.63 -9.08 18.73
C TRP A 325 -2.86 -8.07 19.56
N PHE A 326 -3.43 -7.41 20.59
CA PHE A 326 -2.82 -6.22 21.20
C PHE A 326 -2.55 -6.27 22.69
N ILE A 327 -3.35 -6.99 23.46
CA ILE A 327 -3.39 -6.80 24.92
C ILE A 327 -2.63 -7.91 25.62
N GLN A 328 -2.98 -9.17 25.33
CA GLN A 328 -2.59 -10.32 26.16
C GLN A 328 -1.13 -10.76 26.00
N GLY A 329 -0.67 -11.67 26.86
CA GLY A 329 0.74 -12.04 26.98
C GLY A 329 1.39 -12.57 25.70
N TYR A 330 0.65 -13.28 24.84
CA TYR A 330 1.15 -13.80 23.56
C TYR A 330 0.42 -13.16 22.38
N LYS A 331 1.00 -12.07 21.86
CA LYS A 331 0.33 -11.19 20.89
C LYS A 331 0.58 -11.62 19.46
N TYR A 332 -0.48 -11.73 18.66
CA TYR A 332 -0.34 -12.09 17.24
C TYR A 332 0.53 -11.13 16.43
N HIS A 333 0.53 -9.84 16.75
CA HIS A 333 1.41 -8.89 16.06
C HIS A 333 2.91 -9.18 16.29
N VAL A 334 3.30 -9.80 17.41
CA VAL A 334 4.70 -10.16 17.68
C VAL A 334 5.13 -11.33 16.80
N ILE A 335 4.25 -12.32 16.65
CA ILE A 335 4.44 -13.42 15.69
C ILE A 335 4.50 -12.88 14.27
N GLY A 336 3.59 -11.99 13.92
CA GLY A 336 3.59 -11.28 12.63
C GLY A 336 4.91 -10.57 12.37
N SER A 337 5.44 -9.85 13.37
CA SER A 337 6.74 -9.18 13.30
C SER A 337 7.89 -10.18 13.07
N ALA A 338 7.87 -11.32 13.76
CA ALA A 338 8.90 -12.34 13.62
C ALA A 338 8.86 -13.02 12.24
N LEU A 339 7.67 -13.34 11.73
CA LEU A 339 7.47 -13.90 10.39
C LEU A 339 7.90 -12.90 9.31
N LEU A 340 7.55 -11.62 9.48
CA LEU A 340 7.96 -10.52 8.62
C LEU A 340 9.49 -10.46 8.51
N ILE A 341 10.17 -10.40 9.66
CA ILE A 341 11.63 -10.34 9.72
C ILE A 341 12.23 -11.60 9.07
N GLY A 342 11.72 -12.79 9.42
CA GLY A 342 12.20 -14.06 8.90
C GLY A 342 12.06 -14.18 7.38
N GLY A 343 10.90 -13.79 6.83
CA GLY A 343 10.63 -13.83 5.40
C GLY A 343 11.54 -12.90 4.61
N VAL A 344 11.72 -11.66 5.08
CA VAL A 344 12.59 -10.69 4.40
C VAL A 344 14.07 -11.09 4.49
N LEU A 345 14.54 -11.48 5.67
CA LEU A 345 15.93 -11.95 5.84
C LEU A 345 16.19 -13.21 5.01
N GLY A 346 15.24 -14.14 4.94
CA GLY A 346 15.30 -15.31 4.06
C GLY A 346 15.46 -14.92 2.59
N GLY A 347 14.66 -13.93 2.12
CA GLY A 347 14.78 -13.38 0.77
C GLY A 347 16.14 -12.74 0.49
N TYR A 348 16.71 -12.02 1.46
CA TYR A 348 18.06 -11.45 1.34
C TYR A 348 19.16 -12.51 1.29
N ILE A 349 19.05 -13.57 2.10
CA ILE A 349 19.99 -14.70 2.07
C ILE A 349 19.92 -15.40 0.72
N ALA A 350 18.71 -15.67 0.20
CA ALA A 350 18.50 -16.31 -1.10
C ALA A 350 19.10 -15.47 -2.25
N ALA A 351 19.04 -14.14 -2.13
CA ALA A 351 19.53 -13.21 -3.14
C ALA A 351 20.94 -12.66 -2.89
N TRP A 352 21.66 -13.18 -1.90
CA TRP A 352 22.96 -12.65 -1.46
C TRP A 352 23.95 -12.42 -2.62
N LYS A 353 24.01 -13.35 -3.58
CA LYS A 353 24.91 -13.24 -4.73
C LYS A 353 24.61 -12.01 -5.57
N TYR A 354 23.33 -11.77 -5.88
CA TYR A 354 22.90 -10.59 -6.63
C TYR A 354 23.21 -9.30 -5.86
N ILE A 355 22.93 -9.27 -4.55
CA ILE A 355 23.23 -8.11 -3.69
C ILE A 355 24.74 -7.81 -3.74
N ALA A 356 25.58 -8.81 -3.53
CA ALA A 356 27.03 -8.66 -3.54
C ALA A 356 27.60 -8.17 -4.89
N GLU A 357 27.04 -8.62 -6.00
CA GLU A 357 27.41 -8.19 -7.35
C GLU A 357 26.95 -6.75 -7.63
N SER A 358 25.70 -6.43 -7.26
CA SER A 358 25.10 -5.11 -7.50
C SER A 358 25.83 -3.96 -6.78
N LEU A 359 26.41 -4.22 -5.60
CA LEU A 359 27.26 -3.25 -4.86
C LEU A 359 28.49 -2.78 -5.65
N LYS A 360 28.95 -3.59 -6.62
CA LYS A 360 30.15 -3.31 -7.43
C LYS A 360 29.79 -2.91 -8.86
N ASN A 361 28.55 -3.13 -9.30
CA ASN A 361 28.14 -2.91 -10.67
C ASN A 361 27.93 -1.41 -10.97
N LYS A 362 28.75 -0.88 -11.88
CA LYS A 362 28.72 0.52 -12.34
C LYS A 362 27.97 0.72 -13.66
N GLU A 363 27.53 -0.36 -14.30
CA GLU A 363 26.78 -0.27 -15.55
C GLU A 363 25.41 0.37 -15.29
N LYS A 364 25.09 1.40 -16.08
CA LYS A 364 23.82 2.11 -15.95
C LYS A 364 22.68 1.22 -16.41
N GLU A 365 21.61 1.19 -15.63
CA GLU A 365 20.34 0.63 -16.10
C GLU A 365 19.71 1.55 -17.16
N PRO A 366 18.95 1.00 -18.12
CA PRO A 366 18.31 1.82 -19.16
C PRO A 366 17.42 2.92 -18.56
N GLY A 367 17.79 4.18 -18.79
CA GLY A 367 17.05 5.34 -18.29
C GLY A 367 17.10 5.50 -16.76
N PHE A 368 18.06 4.86 -16.07
CA PHE A 368 18.21 4.93 -14.61
C PHE A 368 19.68 4.89 -14.20
N VAL A 369 19.92 4.99 -12.89
CA VAL A 369 21.27 4.99 -12.31
C VAL A 369 21.82 3.58 -12.15
N SER A 370 23.14 3.44 -12.06
CA SER A 370 23.80 2.14 -11.89
C SER A 370 23.44 1.50 -10.54
N PRO A 371 23.44 0.16 -10.42
CA PRO A 371 23.12 -0.52 -9.16
C PRO A 371 23.98 -0.08 -7.98
N GLN A 372 25.27 0.17 -8.20
CA GLN A 372 26.14 0.73 -7.16
C GLN A 372 25.68 2.12 -6.70
N LEU A 373 25.28 2.99 -7.62
CA LEU A 373 24.75 4.31 -7.26
C LEU A 373 23.39 4.19 -6.56
N GLN A 374 22.55 3.23 -6.92
CA GLN A 374 21.31 2.94 -6.19
C GLN A 374 21.60 2.59 -4.73
N TRP A 375 22.62 1.78 -4.44
CA TRP A 375 23.03 1.46 -3.07
C TRP A 375 23.54 2.68 -2.30
N ILE A 376 24.33 3.55 -2.95
CA ILE A 376 24.77 4.81 -2.34
C ILE A 376 23.57 5.70 -1.99
N LEU A 377 22.62 5.85 -2.91
CA LEU A 377 21.40 6.62 -2.68
C LEU A 377 20.52 6.00 -1.58
N SER A 378 20.47 4.67 -1.51
CA SER A 378 19.76 3.94 -0.45
C SER A 378 20.38 4.19 0.94
N ILE A 379 21.71 4.16 1.05
CA ILE A 379 22.41 4.51 2.31
C ILE A 379 22.16 5.98 2.67
N ILE A 380 22.21 6.89 1.69
CA ILE A 380 21.89 8.31 1.92
C ILE A 380 20.44 8.45 2.42
N ALA A 381 19.49 7.72 1.85
CA ALA A 381 18.09 7.73 2.29
C ALA A 381 17.95 7.28 3.76
N VAL A 382 18.68 6.24 4.19
CA VAL A 382 18.73 5.81 5.60
C VAL A 382 19.28 6.91 6.50
N LEU A 383 20.35 7.60 6.09
CA LEU A 383 20.96 8.67 6.88
C LEU A 383 20.04 9.90 6.99
N ILE A 384 19.35 10.27 5.91
CA ILE A 384 18.36 11.34 5.92
C ILE A 384 17.20 10.97 6.84
N MET A 385 16.68 9.74 6.74
CA MET A 385 15.63 9.24 7.62
C MET A 385 16.05 9.25 9.08
N THR A 386 17.29 8.86 9.38
CA THR A 386 17.87 8.94 10.73
C THR A 386 17.88 10.38 11.22
N GLY A 387 18.32 11.31 10.38
CA GLY A 387 18.33 12.75 10.69
C GLY A 387 16.94 13.29 11.00
N ILE A 388 15.91 12.85 10.27
CA ILE A 388 14.51 13.19 10.54
C ILE A 388 14.10 12.69 11.93
N VAL A 389 14.30 11.41 12.26
CA VAL A 389 13.91 10.90 13.59
C VAL A 389 14.64 11.65 14.72
N VAL A 390 15.91 11.97 14.51
CA VAL A 390 16.72 12.76 15.47
C VAL A 390 16.21 14.20 15.59
N SER A 391 15.79 14.85 14.51
CA SER A 391 15.26 16.22 14.56
C SER A 391 13.95 16.33 15.34
N PHE A 392 13.21 15.23 15.46
CA PHE A 392 12.03 15.12 16.34
C PHE A 392 12.39 14.82 17.81
N GLY A 393 13.67 14.66 18.14
CA GLY A 393 14.17 14.39 19.49
C GLY A 393 14.51 12.92 19.76
N GLY A 394 14.37 12.03 18.78
CA GLY A 394 14.74 10.62 18.91
C GLY A 394 16.25 10.42 19.11
N PRO A 395 16.70 9.47 19.95
CA PRO A 395 18.12 9.23 20.12
C PRO A 395 18.77 8.67 18.83
N PRO A 396 20.00 9.09 18.45
CA PRO A 396 20.60 8.76 17.16
C PRO A 396 20.76 7.26 16.85
N ILE A 397 21.14 6.45 17.85
CA ILE A 397 21.34 5.01 17.65
C ILE A 397 20.00 4.30 17.37
N PRO A 398 18.97 4.41 18.22
CA PRO A 398 17.61 3.94 17.91
C PRO A 398 17.07 4.46 16.58
N ALA A 399 17.24 5.76 16.29
CA ALA A 399 16.81 6.35 15.03
C ALA A 399 17.45 5.68 13.81
N PHE A 400 18.75 5.38 13.89
CA PHE A 400 19.47 4.68 12.83
C PHE A 400 18.98 3.24 12.66
N LEU A 401 18.85 2.49 13.75
CA LEU A 401 18.32 1.12 13.73
C LEU A 401 16.91 1.07 13.18
N MET A 402 16.06 2.03 13.56
CA MET A 402 14.70 2.13 13.05
C MET A 402 14.68 2.48 11.56
N SER A 403 15.52 3.42 11.11
CA SER A 403 15.61 3.78 9.69
C SER A 403 16.04 2.61 8.82
N LEU A 404 17.02 1.81 9.29
CA LEU A 404 17.41 0.56 8.64
C LEU A 404 16.25 -0.44 8.59
N PHE A 405 15.55 -0.63 9.71
CA PHE A 405 14.43 -1.56 9.77
C PHE A 405 13.29 -1.14 8.84
N LEU A 406 12.92 0.14 8.87
CA LEU A 406 11.85 0.69 8.05
C LEU A 406 12.13 0.50 6.56
N ILE A 407 13.33 0.85 6.09
CA ILE A 407 13.67 0.79 4.66
C ILE A 407 13.93 -0.66 4.19
N TYR A 408 14.72 -1.43 4.93
CA TYR A 408 15.20 -2.74 4.45
C TYR A 408 14.35 -3.92 4.91
N VAL A 409 13.61 -3.81 6.01
CA VAL A 409 12.81 -4.93 6.52
C VAL A 409 11.33 -4.68 6.27
N PHE A 410 10.83 -3.58 6.80
CA PHE A 410 9.42 -3.24 6.77
C PHE A 410 8.90 -2.96 5.35
N GLN A 411 9.58 -2.12 4.56
CA GLN A 411 9.15 -1.89 3.18
C GLN A 411 9.29 -3.11 2.28
N MET A 412 10.37 -3.88 2.46
CA MET A 412 10.58 -5.08 1.65
C MET A 412 9.52 -6.14 1.91
N TRP A 413 9.01 -6.22 3.14
CA TRP A 413 7.83 -7.02 3.44
C TRP A 413 6.61 -6.52 2.71
N GLY A 414 6.32 -5.22 2.78
CA GLY A 414 5.18 -4.62 2.06
C GLY A 414 5.23 -4.88 0.55
N ILE A 415 6.38 -4.63 -0.07
CA ILE A 415 6.62 -4.85 -1.50
C ILE A 415 6.42 -6.32 -1.89
N ARG A 416 6.95 -7.27 -1.11
CA ARG A 416 6.80 -8.71 -1.39
C ARG A 416 5.38 -9.21 -1.12
N GLY A 417 4.75 -8.77 -0.03
CA GLY A 417 3.37 -9.10 0.29
C GLY A 417 2.39 -8.66 -0.79
N LEU A 418 2.54 -7.44 -1.31
CA LEU A 418 1.82 -7.00 -2.51
C LEU A 418 2.16 -7.84 -3.73
N GLY A 419 3.45 -8.11 -3.93
CA GLY A 419 3.95 -8.89 -5.06
C GLY A 419 3.40 -10.31 -5.13
N GLU A 420 3.14 -10.96 -4.00
CA GLU A 420 2.67 -12.34 -3.95
C GLU A 420 1.15 -12.42 -3.86
N VAL A 421 0.52 -11.65 -2.98
CA VAL A 421 -0.88 -11.85 -2.60
C VAL A 421 -1.70 -10.57 -2.58
N ASN A 422 -1.18 -9.48 -3.16
CA ASN A 422 -1.84 -8.18 -3.22
C ASN A 422 -2.25 -7.64 -1.83
N LEU A 423 -1.43 -7.92 -0.81
CA LEU A 423 -1.65 -7.42 0.56
C LEU A 423 -0.40 -6.70 1.07
N GLN A 424 -0.52 -5.39 1.27
CA GLN A 424 0.48 -4.60 1.98
C GLN A 424 0.14 -4.57 3.48
N PHE A 425 0.82 -5.38 4.28
CA PHE A 425 0.70 -5.33 5.73
C PHE A 425 1.87 -4.57 6.35
N THR A 426 1.90 -3.25 6.11
CA THR A 426 2.85 -2.31 6.73
C THR A 426 2.15 -1.61 7.88
N TRP A 427 2.36 -2.09 9.10
CA TRP A 427 1.92 -1.37 10.30
C TRP A 427 3.09 -1.08 11.26
N ILE A 428 3.27 0.19 11.61
CA ILE A 428 4.41 0.68 12.41
C ILE A 428 4.65 -0.08 13.73
N ALA A 429 3.62 -0.69 14.32
CA ALA A 429 3.78 -1.52 15.52
C ALA A 429 4.78 -2.68 15.31
N HIS A 430 4.82 -3.25 14.11
CA HIS A 430 5.77 -4.30 13.74
C HIS A 430 7.23 -3.80 13.67
N ALA A 431 7.43 -2.50 13.51
CA ALA A 431 8.76 -1.88 13.57
C ALA A 431 9.11 -1.45 15.00
N PHE A 432 8.15 -0.87 15.74
CA PHE A 432 8.37 -0.44 17.12
C PHE A 432 8.67 -1.60 18.06
N TYR A 433 8.01 -2.75 17.91
CA TYR A 433 8.20 -3.86 18.82
C TYR A 433 9.66 -4.39 18.83
N PRO A 434 10.25 -4.81 17.69
CA PRO A 434 11.63 -5.29 17.68
C PRO A 434 12.64 -4.18 18.00
N ILE A 435 12.54 -3.02 17.35
CA ILE A 435 13.56 -1.96 17.51
C ILE A 435 13.41 -1.23 18.84
N GLY A 436 12.18 -0.94 19.27
CA GLY A 436 11.90 -0.37 20.58
C GLY A 436 12.26 -1.35 21.71
N GLY A 437 12.01 -2.64 21.54
CA GLY A 437 12.44 -3.70 22.47
C GLY A 437 13.96 -3.78 22.62
N ILE A 438 14.69 -3.84 21.50
CA ILE A 438 16.16 -3.81 21.49
C ILE A 438 16.68 -2.52 22.14
N SER A 439 16.12 -1.38 21.76
CA SER A 439 16.53 -0.07 22.29
C SER A 439 16.26 0.07 23.78
N THR A 440 15.17 -0.53 24.28
CA THR A 440 14.85 -0.56 25.71
C THR A 440 15.81 -1.48 26.45
N ALA A 441 16.05 -2.69 25.95
CA ALA A 441 16.95 -3.65 26.56
C ALA A 441 18.40 -3.15 26.66
N LEU A 442 18.83 -2.34 25.68
CA LEU A 442 20.16 -1.71 25.65
C LEU A 442 20.22 -0.39 26.43
N GLY A 443 19.11 0.06 27.03
CA GLY A 443 19.06 1.30 27.81
C GLY A 443 19.10 2.59 26.98
N PHE A 444 18.84 2.53 25.67
CA PHE A 444 18.85 3.71 24.79
C PHE A 444 17.54 4.50 24.85
N ILE A 445 16.41 3.85 25.13
CA ILE A 445 15.09 4.47 25.28
C ILE A 445 14.37 3.81 26.46
N ASN A 446 13.72 4.60 27.32
CA ASN A 446 12.78 4.09 28.31
C ASN A 446 11.37 4.10 27.72
N THR A 447 10.77 2.93 27.50
CA THR A 447 9.40 2.78 26.98
C THR A 447 8.32 2.81 28.06
N GLY A 448 8.70 2.79 29.34
CA GLY A 448 7.78 2.86 30.48
C GLY A 448 7.33 4.28 30.86
N GLU A 449 7.96 5.31 30.30
CA GLU A 449 7.63 6.72 30.56
C GLU A 449 7.67 7.54 29.27
N LEU A 450 6.68 8.42 29.09
CA LEU A 450 6.61 9.32 27.94
C LEU A 450 7.61 10.48 28.09
N THR A 451 8.82 10.26 27.59
CA THR A 451 9.89 11.27 27.51
C THR A 451 9.94 11.93 26.13
N SER A 452 10.58 13.09 26.00
CA SER A 452 10.79 13.74 24.69
C SER A 452 11.55 12.85 23.71
N SER A 453 12.47 12.02 24.20
CA SER A 453 13.21 11.07 23.39
C SER A 453 12.34 9.93 22.85
N LEU A 454 11.46 9.36 23.69
CA LEU A 454 10.51 8.34 23.26
C LEU A 454 9.48 8.93 22.27
N ALA A 455 8.94 10.11 22.58
CA ALA A 455 7.99 10.80 21.72
C ALA A 455 8.62 11.10 20.35
N GLY A 456 9.82 11.69 20.33
CA GLY A 456 10.56 12.00 19.12
C GLY A 456 10.86 10.78 18.24
N PHE A 457 11.28 9.69 18.88
CA PHE A 457 11.48 8.40 18.21
C PHE A 457 10.20 7.88 17.57
N ILE A 458 9.07 7.90 18.28
CA ILE A 458 7.78 7.44 17.76
C ILE A 458 7.30 8.32 16.61
N MET A 459 7.23 9.64 16.81
CA MET A 459 6.70 10.58 15.80
C MET A 459 7.55 10.58 14.53
N GLY A 460 8.88 10.69 14.68
CA GLY A 460 9.80 10.68 13.56
C GLY A 460 9.73 9.39 12.74
N SER A 461 9.57 8.24 13.39
CA SER A 461 9.45 6.95 12.70
C SER A 461 8.09 6.76 12.02
N THR A 462 7.02 7.22 12.66
CA THR A 462 5.65 7.19 12.12
C THR A 462 5.53 8.07 10.88
N MET A 463 6.34 9.13 10.79
CA MET A 463 6.33 9.99 9.61
C MET A 463 6.63 9.23 8.32
N TYR A 464 7.59 8.32 8.35
CA TYR A 464 7.92 7.53 7.16
C TYR A 464 6.86 6.47 6.84
N GLU A 465 6.40 5.73 7.86
CA GLU A 465 5.36 4.70 7.66
C GLU A 465 4.05 5.27 7.12
N ARG A 466 3.74 6.53 7.41
CA ARG A 466 2.50 7.13 6.92
C ARG A 466 2.66 7.95 5.66
N LEU A 467 3.74 8.72 5.50
CA LEU A 467 3.94 9.59 4.34
C LEU A 467 4.66 8.93 3.16
N GLY A 468 5.34 7.81 3.36
CA GLY A 468 6.30 7.30 2.37
C GLY A 468 6.28 5.81 2.11
N ASP A 469 5.43 5.01 2.78
CA ASP A 469 5.48 3.55 2.69
C ASP A 469 4.83 2.96 1.44
N ILE A 470 3.85 3.64 0.85
CA ILE A 470 3.21 3.20 -0.39
C ILE A 470 4.04 3.55 -1.64
N ALA A 471 4.84 4.61 -1.60
CA ALA A 471 5.62 5.07 -2.76
C ALA A 471 6.64 4.02 -3.29
N PRO A 472 7.38 3.27 -2.44
CA PRO A 472 8.14 2.10 -2.86
C PRO A 472 7.27 1.07 -3.60
N SER A 473 6.11 0.69 -3.05
CA SER A 473 5.20 -0.26 -3.68
C SER A 473 4.76 0.21 -5.07
N ALA A 474 4.36 1.48 -5.19
CA ALA A 474 4.02 2.10 -6.47
C ALA A 474 5.18 2.04 -7.47
N PHE A 475 6.43 2.21 -7.03
CA PHE A 475 7.62 2.10 -7.86
C PHE A 475 7.88 0.68 -8.37
N PHE A 476 7.73 -0.34 -7.52
CA PHE A 476 7.94 -1.73 -7.92
C PHE A 476 6.83 -2.26 -8.81
N GLU A 477 5.56 -1.96 -8.49
CA GLU A 477 4.41 -2.34 -9.31
C GLU A 477 4.41 -1.66 -10.67
N SER A 478 4.61 -0.35 -10.71
CA SER A 478 4.70 0.37 -11.98
C SER A 478 5.91 -0.07 -12.80
N SER A 479 7.03 -0.40 -12.14
CA SER A 479 8.18 -1.02 -12.80
C SER A 479 7.86 -2.40 -13.38
N ARG A 480 7.00 -3.18 -12.72
CA ARG A 480 6.54 -4.47 -13.19
C ARG A 480 5.62 -4.32 -14.39
N PHE A 481 4.67 -3.38 -14.35
CA PHE A 481 3.83 -3.03 -15.50
C PHE A 481 4.68 -2.65 -16.71
N ALA A 482 5.65 -1.75 -16.52
CA ALA A 482 6.58 -1.30 -17.55
C ALA A 482 7.40 -2.46 -18.11
N PHE A 483 7.91 -3.35 -17.25
CA PHE A 483 8.68 -4.52 -17.64
C PHE A 483 7.87 -5.47 -18.53
N LEU A 484 6.62 -5.76 -18.17
CA LEU A 484 5.72 -6.60 -18.95
C LEU A 484 5.43 -5.98 -20.34
N GLY A 485 5.26 -4.66 -20.39
CA GLY A 485 5.10 -3.88 -21.64
C GLY A 485 6.40 -3.62 -22.39
N LYS A 486 7.54 -4.20 -21.98
CA LYS A 486 8.89 -3.98 -22.55
C LYS A 486 9.33 -2.51 -22.56
N VAL A 487 8.78 -1.69 -21.68
CA VAL A 487 9.16 -0.29 -21.47
C VAL A 487 10.41 -0.25 -20.58
N ARG A 488 11.57 -0.01 -21.19
CA ARG A 488 12.86 -0.16 -20.49
C ARG A 488 13.31 1.05 -19.69
N ASN A 489 12.75 2.24 -19.92
CA ASN A 489 13.22 3.47 -19.29
C ASN A 489 12.57 3.68 -17.90
N ILE A 490 13.29 3.29 -16.85
CA ILE A 490 12.78 3.33 -15.46
C ILE A 490 12.67 4.76 -14.93
N GLY A 491 13.48 5.70 -15.40
CA GLY A 491 13.39 7.11 -15.02
C GLY A 491 12.01 7.71 -15.33
N LEU A 492 11.33 7.24 -16.36
CA LEU A 492 9.95 7.65 -16.66
C LEU A 492 8.98 7.28 -15.55
N ILE A 493 9.14 6.09 -14.96
CA ILE A 493 8.29 5.60 -13.87
C ILE A 493 8.49 6.45 -12.61
N VAL A 494 9.75 6.75 -12.27
CA VAL A 494 10.07 7.62 -11.13
C VAL A 494 9.49 9.03 -11.32
N ILE A 495 9.67 9.62 -12.51
CA ILE A 495 9.11 10.95 -12.81
C ILE A 495 7.57 10.92 -12.73
N SER A 496 6.94 9.88 -13.26
CA SER A 496 5.49 9.72 -13.24
C SER A 496 4.96 9.66 -11.81
N ILE A 497 5.59 8.86 -10.93
CA ILE A 497 5.22 8.77 -9.53
C ILE A 497 5.40 10.11 -8.82
N ILE A 498 6.48 10.85 -9.08
CA ILE A 498 6.69 12.19 -8.50
C ILE A 498 5.60 13.17 -8.93
N ILE A 499 5.19 13.15 -10.20
CA ILE A 499 4.06 13.97 -10.68
C ILE A 499 2.77 13.55 -9.96
N GLY A 500 2.55 12.25 -9.79
CA GLY A 500 1.44 11.70 -9.02
C GLY A 500 1.41 12.22 -7.58
N LEU A 501 2.51 12.07 -6.85
CA LEU A 501 2.69 12.54 -5.48
C LEU A 501 2.49 14.06 -5.35
N LEU A 502 2.86 14.84 -6.37
CA LEU A 502 2.63 16.29 -6.42
C LEU A 502 1.16 16.67 -6.60
N ILE A 503 0.36 15.84 -7.27
CA ILE A 503 -1.07 16.10 -7.53
C ILE A 503 -1.93 15.55 -6.39
N GLY A 504 -1.58 14.36 -5.88
CA GLY A 504 -2.28 13.72 -4.79
C GLY A 504 -1.88 14.24 -3.41
N GLY A 505 -0.63 14.68 -3.25
CA GLY A 505 -0.22 15.49 -2.12
C GLY A 505 -0.92 16.83 -2.24
#